data_AF-A0A7S1E3D5-F1
#
_entry.id   AF-A0A7S1E3D5-F1
#
_cell.length_a   1.000
_cell.length_b   1.000
_cell.length_c   1.000
_cell.angle_alpha   90.00
_cell.angle_beta   90.00
_cell.angle_gamma   90.00
#
_symmetry.space_group_name_H-M   'P 1'
#
loop_
_entity.id
_entity.type
_entity.pdbx_description
1 polymer ?
#
loop_
_entity_poly.entity_id
_entity_poly.type
_entity_poly.pdbx_seq_one_letter_code
_entity_poly.pdbx_strand_id
1 'polypeptide(L)'
;MAPHPSLDGGRAATPGGVRAGEPTHQDGVHRGDRTECGAEMTSGERRDDGGGDRPSGKRLTYALRQMQLSSSGPGWVAKWDGSGQGDRGGGRQEDSSHGRRVLPNLNSGDSTRSHADTLVAGNEATGTGSLGPGDVGGLPCLAVAGSDSTGNLGSAVSAMSGADTMLRGHASDNLESGALAATTWTTQEEEQEQEEVEDDFVTEYRSGAIYQLMEGRRLCFTCHVDDQHTIEEIQKYPKLFFFSSDLQERYQNFCADFGPVNLAIVRRFCSYVHEKYSDPRLRSRTIVYYTDDDPATRTNTAFLLGAYLILCHGMSALEAYRPFRCLRPSPLLGYRDATFVDPPTFTLDVLDCFLGLEKAVQVGWFDVGEFCLEEYEHWDHPLNGDLHRLSPKFIGFKGPSEEKTEITPGFYTFTPGEYVQVFKDMNVTAIVRLNEPETYDKTHFEKAGFNFYDLEFEDCTAPSAHVVRQFLDICDKERGVVAVHCKAGLGRTGTLIALHMMKHQGFSAREAIAWLRICRPGSVIGPQQQFLEDCEKHVEWDGNFPVVPVADAMADPAAKLAALRFSHEIASQVALAMNERGAMRSFNA
;
A
#
# COMPACT_ATOMS: atom_id res chain seq x y z
N MET A 1 17.89 11.24 74.68
CA MET A 1 18.95 10.28 75.09
C MET A 1 19.88 10.04 73.89
N ALA A 2 21.01 9.37 74.14
CA ALA A 2 22.18 9.23 73.26
C ALA A 2 21.94 8.43 71.94
N PRO A 3 22.90 8.38 71.00
CA PRO A 3 22.67 8.11 69.57
C PRO A 3 23.08 6.69 69.09
N HIS A 4 23.14 6.52 67.77
CA HIS A 4 23.80 5.42 67.02
C HIS A 4 25.19 5.03 67.57
N PRO A 5 25.66 3.82 67.21
CA PRO A 5 26.92 3.77 66.47
C PRO A 5 26.91 2.87 65.23
N SER A 6 27.71 3.28 64.25
CA SER A 6 28.33 2.46 63.20
C SER A 6 29.73 1.98 63.66
N LEU A 7 30.39 1.08 62.90
CA LEU A 7 31.79 1.23 62.41
C LEU A 7 32.36 -0.09 61.82
N ASP A 8 33.14 0.06 60.74
CA ASP A 8 34.32 -0.68 60.24
C ASP A 8 34.42 -2.23 60.28
N GLY A 9 35.18 -2.91 59.40
CA GLY A 9 36.05 -2.45 58.29
C GLY A 9 37.25 -3.39 58.11
N GLY A 10 37.88 -3.44 56.92
CA GLY A 10 39.20 -4.11 56.74
C GLY A 10 39.36 -4.99 55.49
N ARG A 11 40.52 -4.87 54.81
CA ARG A 11 40.94 -5.60 53.59
C ARG A 11 42.11 -6.57 53.89
N ALA A 12 42.38 -7.45 52.90
CA ALA A 12 43.61 -8.23 52.68
C ALA A 12 43.79 -9.51 53.53
N ALA A 13 44.51 -10.57 53.09
CA ALA A 13 45.43 -10.72 51.95
C ALA A 13 45.46 -12.15 51.35
N THR A 14 46.08 -12.30 50.17
CA THR A 14 46.54 -13.56 49.51
C THR A 14 47.77 -14.17 50.22
N PRO A 15 48.00 -15.50 50.20
CA PRO A 15 48.70 -16.23 49.10
C PRO A 15 48.10 -17.65 48.81
N GLY A 16 48.55 -18.53 47.92
CA GLY A 16 49.64 -18.53 46.92
C GLY A 16 50.45 -19.87 46.91
N GLY A 17 50.38 -20.68 45.83
CA GLY A 17 51.10 -21.97 45.66
C GLY A 17 50.35 -23.20 46.19
N VAL A 18 50.50 -24.45 45.70
CA VAL A 18 51.59 -25.12 44.93
C VAL A 18 51.03 -26.20 43.96
N ARG A 19 51.78 -26.57 42.91
CA ARG A 19 51.52 -27.64 41.90
C ARG A 19 52.41 -28.89 42.11
N ALA A 20 51.90 -30.10 41.82
CA ALA A 20 52.54 -31.24 41.11
C ALA A 20 51.52 -32.42 41.01
N GLY A 21 51.49 -33.33 40.05
CA GLY A 21 52.26 -33.55 38.80
C GLY A 21 51.62 -34.70 37.96
N GLU A 22 52.07 -34.91 36.72
CA GLU A 22 51.54 -35.90 35.74
C GLU A 22 52.08 -37.34 35.94
N PRO A 23 51.59 -38.33 35.16
CA PRO A 23 52.44 -38.84 34.07
C PRO A 23 51.70 -39.21 32.75
N THR A 24 52.48 -39.64 31.74
CA THR A 24 52.18 -39.66 30.29
C THR A 24 52.02 -41.04 29.62
N HIS A 25 51.25 -41.08 28.52
CA HIS A 25 51.36 -41.93 27.28
C HIS A 25 51.58 -43.47 27.31
N GLN A 26 50.77 -44.20 26.52
CA GLN A 26 51.23 -45.18 25.51
C GLN A 26 50.11 -45.62 24.51
N ASP A 27 50.52 -46.25 23.40
CA ASP A 27 49.74 -46.48 22.15
C ASP A 27 48.97 -47.83 22.05
N GLY A 28 48.08 -47.97 21.03
CA GLY A 28 47.98 -49.24 20.29
C GLY A 28 46.60 -49.89 20.01
N VAL A 29 46.06 -49.67 18.81
CA VAL A 29 45.42 -50.65 17.87
C VAL A 29 44.57 -51.83 18.42
N HIS A 30 43.26 -51.87 18.10
CA HIS A 30 42.67 -52.91 17.20
C HIS A 30 41.21 -52.68 16.77
N ARG A 31 40.84 -53.30 15.64
CA ARG A 31 39.49 -53.32 15.00
C ARG A 31 38.47 -54.19 15.75
N GLY A 32 37.19 -53.92 15.56
CA GLY A 32 36.08 -54.86 15.82
C GLY A 32 34.79 -54.42 15.12
N ASP A 33 34.15 -55.34 14.40
CA ASP A 33 32.96 -55.07 13.56
C ASP A 33 31.73 -54.58 14.33
N ARG A 34 30.85 -53.86 13.63
CA ARG A 34 29.41 -53.87 13.92
C ARG A 34 28.61 -54.21 12.67
N THR A 35 27.66 -55.12 12.89
CA THR A 35 26.86 -55.84 11.91
C THR A 35 25.72 -55.00 11.31
N GLU A 36 25.32 -55.40 10.11
CA GLU A 36 24.15 -54.92 9.39
C GLU A 36 22.81 -55.30 10.03
N CYS A 37 21.76 -54.63 9.52
CA CYS A 37 20.30 -54.88 9.56
C CYS A 37 19.58 -53.60 10.01
N GLY A 38 18.67 -53.01 9.23
CA GLY A 38 18.16 -53.35 7.90
C GLY A 38 16.80 -52.66 7.73
N ALA A 39 16.64 -51.86 6.68
CA ALA A 39 15.38 -51.16 6.39
C ALA A 39 15.16 -51.17 4.87
N GLU A 40 14.10 -51.83 4.44
CA GLU A 40 13.79 -52.04 3.03
C GLU A 40 13.30 -50.76 2.36
N MET A 41 13.79 -50.50 1.15
CA MET A 41 13.19 -49.47 0.28
C MET A 41 11.97 -50.05 -0.42
N THR A 42 10.84 -49.34 -0.36
CA THR A 42 9.77 -49.48 -1.36
C THR A 42 9.69 -48.21 -2.20
N SER A 43 9.62 -48.41 -3.51
CA SER A 43 9.66 -47.36 -4.53
C SER A 43 8.32 -46.65 -4.66
N GLY A 44 8.33 -45.32 -4.60
CA GLY A 44 7.25 -44.44 -5.05
C GLY A 44 7.81 -43.37 -5.99
N GLU A 45 7.16 -43.17 -7.13
CA GLU A 45 7.69 -42.38 -8.24
C GLU A 45 7.80 -40.88 -7.90
N ARG A 46 8.97 -40.28 -8.15
CA ARG A 46 9.10 -38.82 -8.20
C ARG A 46 8.54 -38.33 -9.54
N ARG A 47 7.59 -37.39 -9.50
CA ARG A 47 7.29 -36.52 -10.64
C ARG A 47 8.20 -35.30 -10.55
N ASP A 48 8.99 -35.09 -11.59
CA ASP A 48 9.74 -33.85 -11.79
C ASP A 48 8.77 -32.78 -12.31
N ASP A 49 8.19 -31.98 -11.42
CA ASP A 49 7.48 -30.75 -11.80
C ASP A 49 8.51 -29.66 -12.08
N GLY A 50 8.99 -29.64 -13.33
CA GLY A 50 9.96 -28.68 -13.83
C GLY A 50 9.38 -27.26 -13.93
N GLY A 51 9.52 -26.48 -12.85
CA GLY A 51 9.34 -25.03 -12.84
C GLY A 51 10.38 -24.31 -13.69
N GLY A 52 10.28 -24.46 -15.01
CA GLY A 52 11.14 -23.81 -15.99
C GLY A 52 10.77 -22.33 -16.14
N ASP A 53 11.63 -21.47 -15.61
CA ASP A 53 11.62 -20.02 -15.75
C ASP A 53 11.41 -19.61 -17.23
N ARG A 54 10.21 -19.12 -17.56
CA ARG A 54 9.89 -18.63 -18.91
C ARG A 54 10.22 -17.13 -18.96
N PRO A 55 11.17 -16.68 -19.80
CA PRO A 55 11.35 -15.25 -20.00
C PRO A 55 10.05 -14.69 -20.59
N SER A 56 9.54 -13.63 -19.96
CA SER A 56 8.30 -12.97 -20.37
C SER A 56 8.36 -12.62 -21.86
N GLY A 57 7.42 -13.18 -22.61
CA GLY A 57 7.37 -13.04 -24.06
C GLY A 57 7.30 -11.56 -24.43
N LYS A 58 8.11 -11.15 -25.40
CA LYS A 58 8.08 -9.79 -25.96
C LYS A 58 6.72 -9.54 -26.59
N ARG A 59 5.77 -8.98 -25.80
CA ARG A 59 4.42 -8.60 -26.22
C ARG A 59 4.49 -7.92 -27.59
N LEU A 60 3.74 -8.45 -28.55
CA LEU A 60 3.58 -7.86 -29.89
C LEU A 60 2.85 -6.51 -29.78
N THR A 61 3.59 -5.45 -29.47
CA THR A 61 3.16 -4.07 -29.72
C THR A 61 3.12 -3.80 -31.23
N TYR A 62 2.15 -4.42 -31.91
CA TYR A 62 1.84 -4.20 -33.33
C TYR A 62 1.19 -2.83 -33.60
N ALA A 63 1.43 -1.86 -32.71
CA ALA A 63 0.98 -0.48 -32.76
C ALA A 63 1.58 0.34 -33.93
N LEU A 64 2.42 -0.26 -34.77
CA LEU A 64 3.08 0.37 -35.92
C LEU A 64 2.80 -0.28 -37.28
N ARG A 65 1.80 -1.17 -37.42
CA ARG A 65 1.49 -1.80 -38.73
C ARG A 65 0.05 -1.73 -39.24
N GLN A 66 -0.74 -0.78 -38.75
CA GLN A 66 -2.04 -0.41 -39.35
C GLN A 66 -2.06 1.00 -39.98
N MET A 67 -0.88 1.63 -40.14
CA MET A 67 -0.71 2.90 -40.86
C MET A 67 -0.18 2.75 -42.30
N GLN A 68 -0.15 1.51 -42.85
CA GLN A 68 0.43 1.22 -44.17
C GLN A 68 -0.45 0.38 -45.13
N LEU A 69 -1.75 0.17 -44.81
CA LEU A 69 -2.69 -0.53 -45.71
C LEU A 69 -3.88 0.34 -46.16
N SER A 70 -3.73 1.66 -46.15
CA SER A 70 -4.70 2.61 -46.76
C SER A 70 -4.03 3.86 -47.34
N SER A 71 -2.97 3.70 -48.14
CA SER A 71 -2.33 4.80 -48.87
C SER A 71 -1.79 4.39 -50.25
N SER A 72 -2.68 3.86 -51.09
CA SER A 72 -2.45 3.74 -52.54
C SER A 72 -2.60 5.09 -53.25
N GLY A 73 -1.58 5.96 -53.14
CA GLY A 73 -1.51 7.25 -53.83
C GLY A 73 -0.18 7.98 -53.52
N PRO A 74 0.52 8.58 -54.52
CA PRO A 74 1.96 8.82 -54.38
C PRO A 74 2.34 10.23 -53.90
N GLY A 75 3.47 10.31 -53.20
CA GLY A 75 4.24 11.55 -53.03
C GLY A 75 4.68 11.83 -51.59
N TRP A 76 5.91 12.36 -51.46
CA TRP A 76 6.61 12.82 -50.25
C TRP A 76 7.48 11.79 -49.52
N VAL A 77 8.71 11.65 -50.03
CA VAL A 77 9.83 11.00 -49.34
C VAL A 77 10.46 12.00 -48.36
N ALA A 78 10.37 11.73 -47.06
CA ALA A 78 11.23 12.34 -46.06
C ALA A 78 12.43 11.41 -45.82
N LYS A 79 13.64 11.91 -46.07
CA LYS A 79 14.89 11.17 -45.78
C LYS A 79 15.13 11.10 -44.27
N TRP A 80 15.72 10.00 -43.84
CA TRP A 80 16.36 9.88 -42.52
C TRP A 80 17.85 9.59 -42.77
N ASP A 81 18.70 10.58 -42.52
CA ASP A 81 20.12 10.50 -42.85
C ASP A 81 20.89 9.81 -41.71
N GLY A 82 21.19 8.52 -41.88
CA GLY A 82 22.05 7.76 -40.97
C GLY A 82 23.51 7.80 -41.42
N SER A 83 24.40 8.31 -40.56
CA SER A 83 25.86 8.28 -40.79
C SER A 83 26.60 7.69 -39.59
N GLY A 84 26.64 6.36 -39.52
CA GLY A 84 27.58 5.61 -38.66
C GLY A 84 28.61 4.90 -39.54
N GLN A 85 29.70 5.58 -39.89
CA GLN A 85 30.89 4.91 -40.42
C GLN A 85 31.74 4.43 -39.24
N GLY A 86 32.01 3.13 -39.18
CA GLY A 86 32.98 2.58 -38.25
C GLY A 86 34.40 2.60 -38.83
N ASP A 87 35.37 2.19 -38.03
CA ASP A 87 36.62 1.66 -38.55
C ASP A 87 37.14 0.49 -37.71
N ARG A 88 37.96 -0.38 -38.31
CA ARG A 88 38.59 -1.54 -37.70
C ARG A 88 40.06 -1.25 -37.42
N GLY A 89 40.54 -1.57 -36.23
CA GLY A 89 41.98 -1.59 -35.93
C GLY A 89 42.24 -2.35 -34.63
N GLY A 90 42.99 -3.45 -34.70
CA GLY A 90 43.14 -4.38 -33.58
C GLY A 90 44.55 -4.42 -32.98
N GLY A 91 44.62 -4.99 -31.76
CA GLY A 91 45.81 -5.62 -31.20
C GLY A 91 46.80 -4.71 -30.47
N ARG A 92 46.90 -4.88 -29.15
CA ARG A 92 48.00 -5.64 -28.53
C ARG A 92 47.79 -5.90 -27.02
N GLN A 93 48.60 -6.82 -26.52
CA GLN A 93 48.68 -7.34 -25.16
C GLN A 93 49.44 -6.42 -24.18
N GLU A 94 49.34 -6.81 -22.90
CA GLU A 94 50.39 -6.81 -21.87
C GLU A 94 50.52 -5.63 -20.86
N ASP A 95 50.37 -6.06 -19.60
CA ASP A 95 51.25 -5.82 -18.45
C ASP A 95 51.38 -4.45 -17.74
N SER A 96 50.61 -4.38 -16.66
CA SER A 96 51.15 -4.42 -15.28
C SER A 96 51.90 -3.20 -14.66
N SER A 97 51.32 -2.77 -13.53
CA SER A 97 52.00 -2.62 -12.23
C SER A 97 52.62 -1.27 -11.80
N HIS A 98 52.59 -1.09 -10.46
CA HIS A 98 53.34 -0.16 -9.60
C HIS A 98 53.08 1.36 -9.66
N GLY A 99 52.82 1.97 -8.48
CA GLY A 99 52.89 3.43 -8.31
C GLY A 99 52.28 4.03 -7.02
N ARG A 100 52.91 3.84 -5.85
CA ARG A 100 52.54 4.58 -4.62
C ARG A 100 52.89 6.08 -4.72
N ARG A 101 52.04 6.97 -4.19
CA ARG A 101 52.34 7.99 -3.12
C ARG A 101 51.14 8.96 -2.96
N VAL A 102 50.54 9.09 -1.78
CA VAL A 102 50.93 9.90 -0.59
C VAL A 102 50.53 11.38 -0.71
N LEU A 103 49.79 11.85 0.30
CA LEU A 103 49.28 13.20 0.55
C LEU A 103 50.40 14.26 0.67
N PRO A 104 50.04 15.56 0.74
CA PRO A 104 49.97 16.14 2.09
C PRO A 104 48.78 17.09 2.35
N ASN A 105 48.29 17.05 3.58
CA ASN A 105 47.63 18.17 4.26
C ASN A 105 48.70 19.21 4.66
N LEU A 106 48.36 20.50 4.79
CA LEU A 106 48.82 21.34 5.92
C LEU A 106 48.13 22.73 5.97
N ASN A 107 48.32 23.39 7.12
CA ASN A 107 47.40 24.31 7.77
C ASN A 107 47.92 25.76 7.86
N SER A 108 47.04 26.70 8.23
CA SER A 108 47.30 27.95 9.02
C SER A 108 48.09 29.13 8.41
N GLY A 109 47.76 30.38 8.85
CA GLY A 109 48.65 31.55 8.71
C GLY A 109 47.99 32.95 8.68
N ASP A 110 47.60 33.47 9.84
CA ASP A 110 47.03 34.81 10.17
C ASP A 110 47.82 36.07 9.69
N SER A 111 47.15 37.25 9.59
CA SER A 111 47.56 38.58 10.14
C SER A 111 47.26 39.91 9.36
N THR A 112 46.50 40.81 10.03
CA THR A 112 46.66 42.30 10.17
C THR A 112 46.24 43.40 9.13
N ARG A 113 45.19 44.16 9.54
CA ARG A 113 45.04 45.65 9.75
C ARG A 113 45.21 46.75 8.65
N SER A 114 44.17 47.59 8.52
CA SER A 114 44.11 49.06 8.84
C SER A 114 42.64 49.56 8.69
N HIS A 115 41.98 50.20 9.67
CA HIS A 115 41.94 51.62 10.08
C HIS A 115 41.62 52.63 8.94
N ALA A 116 40.72 53.62 9.08
CA ALA A 116 40.13 54.22 10.30
C ALA A 116 38.76 54.93 10.10
N ASP A 117 38.14 55.33 11.25
CA ASP A 117 37.30 56.53 11.50
C ASP A 117 35.86 56.68 10.91
N THR A 118 34.85 57.38 11.52
CA THR A 118 34.63 57.86 12.92
C THR A 118 33.19 58.45 13.14
N LEU A 119 32.49 58.04 14.23
CA LEU A 119 31.39 58.74 15.00
C LEU A 119 30.10 59.26 14.25
N VAL A 120 28.89 59.52 14.82
CA VAL A 120 28.21 59.29 16.13
C VAL A 120 26.68 59.53 15.99
N ALA A 121 25.85 58.82 16.79
CA ALA A 121 24.45 59.10 17.24
C ALA A 121 23.36 59.60 16.24
N GLY A 122 22.06 59.36 16.46
CA GLY A 122 21.36 58.62 17.53
C GLY A 122 19.91 59.12 17.72
N ASN A 123 19.15 58.36 18.52
CA ASN A 123 17.78 58.59 19.01
C ASN A 123 16.55 58.34 18.10
N GLU A 124 15.58 57.73 18.77
CA GLU A 124 14.22 57.39 18.37
C GLU A 124 13.27 58.60 18.48
N ALA A 125 12.15 58.58 17.76
CA ALA A 125 10.84 58.99 18.30
C ALA A 125 9.67 58.60 17.37
N THR A 126 8.66 58.01 18.00
CA THR A 126 7.27 57.78 17.59
C THR A 126 6.58 58.85 16.72
N GLY A 127 5.67 58.44 15.83
CA GLY A 127 4.71 59.34 15.17
C GLY A 127 3.60 58.60 14.42
N THR A 128 2.35 58.76 14.86
CA THR A 128 1.13 58.20 14.23
C THR A 128 0.68 59.01 13.01
N GLY A 129 0.07 58.36 12.01
CA GLY A 129 -0.54 59.04 10.86
C GLY A 129 -1.32 58.09 9.96
N SER A 130 -2.51 58.51 9.49
CA SER A 130 -3.50 57.67 8.80
C SER A 130 -3.64 57.99 7.30
N LEU A 131 -4.51 57.22 6.63
CA LEU A 131 -5.06 57.38 5.26
C LEU A 131 -4.32 56.64 4.13
N GLY A 132 -5.04 55.74 3.44
CA GLY A 132 -4.70 55.22 2.10
C GLY A 132 -5.57 55.89 1.02
N PRO A 133 -5.91 55.24 -0.12
CA PRO A 133 -5.46 53.95 -0.65
C PRO A 133 -4.76 54.06 -2.04
N GLY A 134 -4.27 52.96 -2.61
CA GLY A 134 -3.74 52.94 -3.98
C GLY A 134 -3.34 51.55 -4.51
N ASP A 135 -4.20 50.98 -5.35
CA ASP A 135 -4.01 49.94 -6.38
C ASP A 135 -2.84 48.93 -6.29
N VAL A 136 -3.21 47.67 -6.05
CA VAL A 136 -2.47 46.47 -6.51
C VAL A 136 -3.11 45.95 -7.79
N GLY A 137 -2.37 45.96 -8.90
CA GLY A 137 -2.82 45.45 -10.19
C GLY A 137 -2.74 43.93 -10.29
N GLY A 138 -3.88 43.26 -10.46
CA GLY A 138 -3.96 41.85 -10.85
C GLY A 138 -3.95 41.67 -12.37
N LEU A 139 -3.24 40.65 -12.86
CA LEU A 139 -3.25 40.25 -14.28
C LEU A 139 -4.46 39.34 -14.60
N PRO A 140 -5.01 39.37 -15.83
CA PRO A 140 -6.28 38.70 -16.14
C PRO A 140 -6.12 37.28 -16.71
N CYS A 141 -7.00 36.38 -16.29
CA CYS A 141 -7.26 35.12 -17.00
C CYS A 141 -8.42 35.31 -18.00
N LEU A 142 -8.25 34.81 -19.23
CA LEU A 142 -9.28 34.90 -20.27
C LEU A 142 -10.48 33.99 -19.97
N ALA A 143 -11.69 34.53 -20.05
CA ALA A 143 -12.92 33.77 -20.21
C ALA A 143 -13.29 33.66 -21.70
N VAL A 144 -13.86 32.52 -22.10
CA VAL A 144 -14.41 32.30 -23.45
C VAL A 144 -15.94 32.21 -23.36
N ALA A 145 -16.63 32.86 -24.29
CA ALA A 145 -18.09 32.85 -24.42
C ALA A 145 -18.64 31.42 -24.68
N GLY A 146 -19.90 31.08 -24.39
CA GLY A 146 -21.07 31.94 -24.23
C GLY A 146 -21.95 31.88 -25.49
N SER A 147 -23.04 31.11 -25.42
CA SER A 147 -24.06 31.06 -26.48
C SER A 147 -25.43 30.79 -25.86
N ASP A 148 -26.31 31.79 -25.90
CA ASP A 148 -27.68 31.70 -25.40
C ASP A 148 -28.58 30.81 -26.25
N SER A 149 -29.57 30.17 -25.63
CA SER A 149 -30.90 30.07 -26.24
C SER A 149 -31.99 30.07 -25.16
N THR A 150 -33.09 30.76 -25.45
CA THR A 150 -34.11 31.18 -24.49
C THR A 150 -35.28 30.19 -24.37
N GLY A 151 -35.76 29.92 -23.15
CA GLY A 151 -36.97 29.12 -22.89
C GLY A 151 -37.68 29.56 -21.60
N ASN A 152 -38.90 30.08 -21.73
CA ASN A 152 -39.67 30.82 -20.71
C ASN A 152 -40.44 29.91 -19.71
N LEU A 153 -41.11 30.53 -18.71
CA LEU A 153 -42.02 29.99 -17.67
C LEU A 153 -41.32 29.53 -16.36
N GLY A 154 -41.81 29.82 -15.13
CA GLY A 154 -42.93 30.67 -14.72
C GLY A 154 -43.43 30.42 -13.27
N SER A 155 -43.04 31.29 -12.32
CA SER A 155 -43.68 31.62 -11.01
C SER A 155 -44.29 30.54 -10.07
N ALA A 156 -43.73 30.43 -8.85
CA ALA A 156 -44.42 30.37 -7.52
C ALA A 156 -43.36 29.99 -6.45
N VAL A 157 -42.83 30.85 -5.57
CA VAL A 157 -43.45 31.62 -4.46
C VAL A 157 -44.18 30.75 -3.43
N SER A 158 -43.48 30.36 -2.37
CA SER A 158 -43.84 30.73 -0.98
C SER A 158 -42.73 30.38 0.01
N ALA A 159 -42.38 31.35 0.85
CA ALA A 159 -41.55 31.15 2.04
C ALA A 159 -42.38 31.51 3.27
N MET A 160 -42.23 30.77 4.38
CA MET A 160 -42.57 31.26 5.72
C MET A 160 -41.63 30.65 6.76
N SER A 161 -41.38 31.43 7.81
CA SER A 161 -40.38 31.22 8.85
C SER A 161 -40.98 31.28 10.26
N GLY A 162 -40.39 30.53 11.20
CA GLY A 162 -40.09 31.07 12.54
C GLY A 162 -40.93 30.62 13.75
N ALA A 163 -40.32 30.87 14.92
CA ALA A 163 -40.73 30.65 16.32
C ALA A 163 -40.77 29.19 16.80
N ASP A 164 -39.91 28.74 17.74
CA ASP A 164 -39.70 29.09 19.17
C ASP A 164 -40.85 28.71 20.12
N THR A 165 -40.56 27.91 21.15
CA THR A 165 -40.55 28.30 22.59
C THR A 165 -40.31 27.07 23.51
N MET A 166 -39.55 27.25 24.60
CA MET A 166 -39.27 26.23 25.63
C MET A 166 -40.46 25.91 26.55
N LEU A 167 -40.41 24.75 27.25
CA LEU A 167 -40.93 24.62 28.62
C LEU A 167 -40.12 23.57 29.43
N ARG A 168 -39.76 23.91 30.68
CA ARG A 168 -39.23 23.00 31.74
C ARG A 168 -40.31 22.82 32.81
N GLY A 169 -40.37 21.68 33.50
CA GLY A 169 -41.27 21.56 34.67
C GLY A 169 -41.30 20.25 35.46
N HIS A 170 -40.29 20.04 36.32
CA HIS A 170 -40.34 19.30 37.61
C HIS A 170 -40.76 17.81 37.72
N ALA A 171 -40.35 17.22 38.86
CA ALA A 171 -40.31 15.79 39.18
C ALA A 171 -41.28 15.40 40.32
N SER A 172 -41.30 14.11 40.71
CA SER A 172 -42.36 13.50 41.54
C SER A 172 -42.32 11.96 41.58
N ASP A 173 -41.65 11.32 42.55
CA ASP A 173 -41.55 9.86 42.78
C ASP A 173 -42.89 9.07 42.82
N ASN A 174 -42.85 7.80 42.40
CA ASN A 174 -43.17 6.66 43.30
C ASN A 174 -42.82 5.29 42.69
N LEU A 175 -42.44 4.34 43.55
CA LEU A 175 -42.31 2.91 43.20
C LEU A 175 -43.70 2.26 43.11
N GLU A 176 -43.89 1.34 42.17
CA GLU A 176 -44.41 0.01 42.52
C GLU A 176 -44.09 -1.06 41.45
N SER A 177 -44.09 -2.31 41.88
CA SER A 177 -43.64 -3.48 41.11
C SER A 177 -44.66 -3.96 40.08
N GLY A 178 -44.23 -4.18 38.83
CA GLY A 178 -45.01 -4.87 37.81
C GLY A 178 -44.12 -5.65 36.86
N ALA A 179 -44.08 -6.98 37.01
CA ALA A 179 -43.41 -7.84 36.04
C ALA A 179 -44.22 -7.85 34.73
N LEU A 180 -43.60 -7.43 33.62
CA LEU A 180 -44.17 -7.52 32.29
C LEU A 180 -43.23 -8.27 31.36
N ALA A 181 -43.84 -9.14 30.56
CA ALA A 181 -43.20 -10.19 29.79
C ALA A 181 -42.08 -9.66 28.87
N ALA A 182 -40.97 -10.40 28.85
CA ALA A 182 -40.03 -10.33 27.74
C ALA A 182 -40.77 -10.74 26.46
N THR A 183 -41.02 -9.78 25.57
CA THR A 183 -41.51 -10.07 24.23
C THR A 183 -40.33 -10.63 23.43
N THR A 184 -40.27 -11.96 23.33
CA THR A 184 -39.40 -12.64 22.38
C THR A 184 -39.80 -12.22 20.97
N TRP A 185 -39.04 -11.29 20.38
CA TRP A 185 -39.10 -11.05 18.95
C TRP A 185 -38.57 -12.31 18.25
N THR A 186 -39.47 -12.98 17.54
CA THR A 186 -39.20 -14.25 16.89
C THR A 186 -38.34 -14.03 15.65
N THR A 187 -37.19 -14.71 15.62
CA THR A 187 -36.26 -14.79 14.49
C THR A 187 -36.89 -15.50 13.28
N GLN A 188 -37.82 -14.82 12.59
CA GLN A 188 -38.43 -15.26 11.32
C GLN A 188 -38.67 -14.14 10.31
N GLU A 189 -38.38 -12.86 10.64
CA GLU A 189 -38.56 -11.72 9.72
C GLU A 189 -37.23 -11.10 9.24
N GLU A 190 -36.08 -11.50 9.80
CA GLU A 190 -34.74 -11.04 9.39
C GLU A 190 -34.04 -11.97 8.36
N GLU A 191 -34.69 -13.07 7.94
CA GLU A 191 -34.19 -13.96 6.86
C GLU A 191 -34.83 -13.65 5.48
N GLN A 192 -35.56 -12.53 5.34
CA GLN A 192 -36.27 -12.15 4.09
C GLN A 192 -35.94 -10.76 3.54
N GLU A 193 -34.80 -10.17 3.92
CA GLU A 193 -34.16 -9.06 3.17
C GLU A 193 -32.88 -9.52 2.44
N GLN A 194 -32.88 -10.75 1.92
CA GLN A 194 -32.15 -11.01 0.69
C GLN A 194 -32.93 -10.31 -0.43
N GLU A 195 -32.43 -9.16 -0.92
CA GLU A 195 -32.93 -8.58 -2.16
C GLU A 195 -32.85 -9.63 -3.27
N GLU A 196 -34.01 -10.13 -3.72
CA GLU A 196 -34.16 -10.87 -4.97
C GLU A 196 -33.89 -9.91 -6.13
N VAL A 197 -32.61 -9.58 -6.35
CA VAL A 197 -32.18 -8.86 -7.55
C VAL A 197 -32.46 -9.75 -8.75
N GLU A 198 -33.41 -9.32 -9.58
CA GLU A 198 -33.90 -10.06 -10.75
C GLU A 198 -32.76 -10.62 -11.62
N ASP A 199 -32.98 -11.84 -12.10
CA ASP A 199 -32.09 -12.73 -12.88
C ASP A 199 -31.16 -11.99 -13.88
N ASP A 200 -29.98 -11.59 -13.40
CA ASP A 200 -29.05 -10.67 -14.08
C ASP A 200 -28.30 -11.40 -15.21
N PHE A 201 -28.87 -11.38 -16.43
CA PHE A 201 -28.38 -11.97 -17.70
C PHE A 201 -27.06 -12.75 -17.61
N VAL A 202 -27.14 -14.00 -17.15
CA VAL A 202 -25.97 -14.87 -17.02
C VAL A 202 -25.33 -15.10 -18.40
N THR A 203 -24.06 -14.73 -18.52
CA THR A 203 -23.28 -14.86 -19.74
C THR A 203 -22.20 -15.91 -19.53
N GLU A 204 -22.14 -16.91 -20.41
CA GLU A 204 -21.10 -17.94 -20.37
C GLU A 204 -19.72 -17.31 -20.65
N TYR A 205 -18.77 -17.49 -19.74
CA TYR A 205 -17.39 -17.09 -19.96
C TYR A 205 -16.72 -17.97 -21.01
N ARG A 206 -16.25 -17.35 -22.10
CA ARG A 206 -15.43 -17.98 -23.14
C ARG A 206 -14.31 -17.03 -23.58
N SER A 207 -13.10 -17.55 -23.71
CA SER A 207 -11.96 -16.84 -24.28
C SER A 207 -12.22 -16.49 -25.75
N GLY A 208 -11.83 -15.30 -26.20
CA GLY A 208 -12.18 -14.73 -27.51
C GLY A 208 -13.58 -14.12 -27.60
N ALA A 209 -14.46 -14.30 -26.60
CA ALA A 209 -15.71 -13.56 -26.55
C ALA A 209 -15.45 -12.10 -26.15
N ILE A 210 -16.24 -11.17 -26.72
CA ILE A 210 -16.09 -9.72 -26.52
C ILE A 210 -17.23 -9.25 -25.62
N TYR A 211 -16.87 -8.79 -24.43
CA TYR A 211 -17.80 -8.35 -23.39
C TYR A 211 -17.86 -6.82 -23.36
N GLN A 212 -19.05 -6.26 -23.45
CA GLN A 212 -19.25 -4.80 -23.39
C GLN A 212 -19.24 -4.33 -21.94
N LEU A 213 -18.44 -3.31 -21.61
CA LEU A 213 -18.33 -2.79 -20.24
C LEU A 213 -19.40 -1.77 -19.86
N MET A 214 -20.02 -1.13 -20.85
CA MET A 214 -21.05 -0.13 -20.67
C MET A 214 -21.97 -0.14 -21.90
N GLU A 215 -23.28 -0.22 -21.69
CA GLU A 215 -24.26 -0.10 -22.78
C GLU A 215 -24.13 1.26 -23.49
N GLY A 216 -24.35 1.28 -24.81
CA GLY A 216 -24.23 2.49 -25.64
C GLY A 216 -22.80 3.07 -25.77
N ARG A 217 -21.79 2.49 -25.10
CA ARG A 217 -20.40 2.97 -25.11
C ARG A 217 -19.49 2.07 -25.95
N ARG A 218 -18.36 2.64 -26.35
CA ARG A 218 -17.38 2.06 -27.30
C ARG A 218 -16.32 1.15 -26.68
N LEU A 219 -16.36 0.88 -25.38
CA LEU A 219 -15.30 0.14 -24.68
C LEU A 219 -15.79 -1.27 -24.32
N CYS A 220 -15.04 -2.27 -24.78
CA CYS A 220 -15.25 -3.68 -24.47
C CYS A 220 -13.95 -4.29 -23.91
N PHE A 221 -14.06 -5.49 -23.34
CA PHE A 221 -12.90 -6.33 -23.03
C PHE A 221 -13.03 -7.73 -23.61
N THR A 222 -11.90 -8.44 -23.69
CA THR A 222 -11.82 -9.85 -24.10
C THR A 222 -10.58 -10.51 -23.50
N CYS A 223 -10.57 -11.84 -23.46
CA CYS A 223 -9.44 -12.64 -22.97
C CYS A 223 -8.96 -13.54 -24.11
N HIS A 224 -7.68 -13.51 -24.46
CA HIS A 224 -7.10 -14.33 -25.51
C HIS A 224 -6.19 -15.41 -24.91
N VAL A 225 -6.16 -16.57 -25.56
CA VAL A 225 -5.42 -17.75 -25.06
C VAL A 225 -3.91 -17.60 -25.30
N ASP A 226 -3.54 -16.99 -26.43
CA ASP A 226 -2.16 -16.72 -26.83
C ASP A 226 -2.08 -15.62 -27.92
N ASP A 227 -0.86 -15.31 -28.38
CA ASP A 227 -0.59 -14.38 -29.48
C ASP A 227 -1.24 -14.80 -30.81
N GLN A 228 -1.38 -16.10 -31.08
CA GLN A 228 -1.94 -16.61 -32.34
C GLN A 228 -3.46 -16.40 -32.37
N HIS A 229 -4.15 -16.73 -31.28
CA HIS A 229 -5.57 -16.42 -31.07
C HIS A 229 -5.80 -14.90 -31.14
N THR A 230 -4.90 -14.08 -30.57
CA THR A 230 -4.96 -12.62 -30.70
C THR A 230 -4.89 -12.14 -32.16
N ILE A 231 -3.99 -12.71 -32.96
CA ILE A 231 -3.88 -12.39 -34.39
C ILE A 231 -5.15 -12.77 -35.15
N GLU A 232 -5.74 -13.92 -34.84
CA GLU A 232 -6.96 -14.43 -35.48
C GLU A 232 -8.19 -13.55 -35.17
N GLU A 233 -8.41 -13.16 -33.91
CA GLU A 233 -9.53 -12.29 -33.52
C GLU A 233 -9.42 -10.88 -34.13
N ILE A 234 -8.20 -10.34 -34.24
CA ILE A 234 -7.94 -9.06 -34.93
C ILE A 234 -8.29 -9.15 -36.43
N GLN A 235 -7.95 -10.26 -37.09
CA GLN A 235 -8.28 -10.49 -38.51
C GLN A 235 -9.78 -10.71 -38.74
N LYS A 236 -10.45 -11.41 -37.82
CA LYS A 236 -11.88 -11.72 -37.83
C LYS A 236 -12.75 -10.48 -37.65
N TYR A 237 -12.31 -9.50 -36.85
CA TYR A 237 -13.07 -8.29 -36.54
C TYR A 237 -12.38 -6.97 -36.95
N PRO A 238 -12.15 -6.72 -38.25
CA PRO A 238 -11.33 -5.60 -38.74
C PRO A 238 -11.90 -4.20 -38.43
N LYS A 239 -13.17 -4.09 -37.99
CA LYS A 239 -13.79 -2.83 -37.54
C LYS A 239 -13.46 -2.48 -36.09
N LEU A 240 -13.19 -3.47 -35.24
CA LEU A 240 -12.84 -3.29 -33.83
C LEU A 240 -11.37 -2.89 -33.71
N PHE A 241 -11.02 -2.07 -32.72
CA PHE A 241 -9.63 -1.71 -32.42
C PHE A 241 -9.18 -2.42 -31.15
N PHE A 242 -8.41 -3.50 -31.30
CA PHE A 242 -7.84 -4.24 -30.17
C PHE A 242 -6.58 -3.54 -29.66
N PHE A 243 -6.45 -3.45 -28.34
CA PHE A 243 -5.27 -2.91 -27.67
C PHE A 243 -5.09 -3.58 -26.31
N SER A 244 -3.87 -3.54 -25.77
CA SER A 244 -3.51 -4.11 -24.47
C SER A 244 -2.30 -3.36 -23.90
N SER A 245 -2.09 -3.47 -22.60
CA SER A 245 -0.86 -3.06 -21.92
C SER A 245 -0.35 -4.20 -21.05
N ASP A 246 0.84 -4.05 -20.48
CA ASP A 246 1.42 -4.94 -19.47
C ASP A 246 1.04 -4.53 -18.04
N LEU A 247 0.23 -3.50 -17.84
CA LEU A 247 -0.01 -2.87 -16.54
C LEU A 247 -0.62 -3.83 -15.51
N GLN A 248 -1.51 -4.73 -15.93
CA GLN A 248 -2.11 -5.76 -15.06
C GLN A 248 -1.10 -6.82 -14.55
N GLU A 249 0.06 -6.95 -15.20
CA GLU A 249 1.15 -7.88 -14.82
C GLU A 249 2.19 -7.22 -13.91
N ARG A 250 2.17 -5.89 -13.76
CA ARG A 250 3.18 -5.14 -12.98
C ARG A 250 2.97 -5.21 -11.46
N TYR A 251 2.09 -6.08 -10.98
CA TYR A 251 2.02 -6.36 -9.56
C TYR A 251 3.32 -7.03 -9.11
N GLN A 252 3.94 -6.49 -8.06
CA GLN A 252 5.10 -7.11 -7.43
C GLN A 252 4.64 -7.78 -6.14
N ASN A 253 4.48 -9.10 -6.20
CA ASN A 253 4.09 -9.93 -5.08
C ASN A 253 5.14 -9.91 -3.97
N PHE A 254 4.68 -10.14 -2.74
CA PHE A 254 5.56 -10.53 -1.63
C PHE A 254 5.64 -12.06 -1.56
N CYS A 255 4.49 -12.71 -1.42
CA CYS A 255 4.35 -14.16 -1.35
C CYS A 255 3.49 -14.65 -2.53
N ALA A 256 2.31 -15.23 -2.26
CA ALA A 256 1.37 -15.67 -3.30
C ALA A 256 0.27 -14.64 -3.64
N ASP A 257 0.33 -13.43 -3.07
CA ASP A 257 -0.48 -12.28 -3.49
C ASP A 257 -0.22 -11.91 -4.96
N PHE A 258 -1.27 -11.58 -5.70
CA PHE A 258 -1.17 -11.21 -7.13
C PHE A 258 -1.83 -9.85 -7.45
N GLY A 259 -2.42 -9.19 -6.45
CA GLY A 259 -3.15 -7.93 -6.63
C GLY A 259 -3.93 -7.52 -5.38
N PRO A 260 -4.79 -6.48 -5.47
CA PRO A 260 -4.97 -5.62 -6.65
C PRO A 260 -3.73 -4.79 -6.98
N VAL A 261 -3.59 -4.35 -8.23
CA VAL A 261 -2.54 -3.40 -8.63
C VAL A 261 -2.73 -2.02 -7.98
N ASN A 262 -1.62 -1.32 -7.76
CA ASN A 262 -1.59 -0.12 -6.92
C ASN A 262 -2.02 1.17 -7.64
N LEU A 263 -2.13 2.28 -6.89
CA LEU A 263 -2.53 3.60 -7.41
C LEU A 263 -1.68 4.09 -8.59
N ALA A 264 -0.36 3.84 -8.60
CA ALA A 264 0.49 4.20 -9.74
C ALA A 264 0.07 3.48 -11.03
N ILE A 265 -0.18 2.17 -10.94
CA ILE A 265 -0.63 1.36 -12.08
C ILE A 265 -2.05 1.79 -12.51
N VAL A 266 -2.97 2.03 -11.58
CA VAL A 266 -4.31 2.57 -11.85
C VAL A 266 -4.24 3.92 -12.59
N ARG A 267 -3.40 4.84 -12.11
CA ARG A 267 -3.18 6.16 -12.73
C ARG A 267 -2.61 6.06 -14.13
N ARG A 268 -1.64 5.17 -14.35
CA ARG A 268 -1.04 4.89 -15.67
C ARG A 268 -2.07 4.28 -16.62
N PHE A 269 -2.89 3.35 -16.15
CA PHE A 269 -3.94 2.70 -16.93
C PHE A 269 -5.03 3.67 -17.35
N CYS A 270 -5.50 4.54 -16.45
CA CYS A 270 -6.51 5.54 -16.76
C CYS A 270 -6.04 6.49 -17.88
N SER A 271 -4.78 6.96 -17.82
CA SER A 271 -4.17 7.73 -18.91
C SER A 271 -4.08 6.93 -20.21
N TYR A 272 -3.68 5.66 -20.15
CA TYR A 272 -3.52 4.81 -21.34
C TYR A 272 -4.85 4.57 -22.07
N VAL A 273 -5.92 4.23 -21.34
CA VAL A 273 -7.26 4.05 -21.94
C VAL A 273 -7.82 5.38 -22.42
N HIS A 274 -7.65 6.47 -21.66
CA HIS A 274 -8.08 7.81 -22.09
C HIS A 274 -7.41 8.24 -23.41
N GLU A 275 -6.11 7.97 -23.59
CA GLU A 275 -5.40 8.24 -24.85
C GLU A 275 -6.08 7.57 -26.05
N LYS A 276 -6.46 6.28 -25.94
CA LYS A 276 -7.15 5.57 -27.03
C LYS A 276 -8.60 6.01 -27.20
N TYR A 277 -9.26 6.43 -26.12
CA TYR A 277 -10.62 6.95 -26.18
C TYR A 277 -10.68 8.30 -26.89
N SER A 278 -9.69 9.16 -26.66
CA SER A 278 -9.59 10.53 -27.17
C SER A 278 -8.96 10.64 -28.56
N ASP A 279 -8.32 9.58 -29.08
CA ASP A 279 -7.76 9.55 -30.44
C ASP A 279 -8.84 9.78 -31.54
N PRO A 280 -8.75 10.86 -32.35
CA PRO A 280 -9.72 11.13 -33.41
C PRO A 280 -9.88 10.00 -34.43
N ARG A 281 -8.82 9.20 -34.66
CA ARG A 281 -8.81 8.06 -35.59
C ARG A 281 -9.65 6.88 -35.08
N LEU A 282 -9.89 6.82 -33.77
CA LEU A 282 -10.64 5.75 -33.10
C LEU A 282 -12.08 6.17 -32.76
N ARG A 283 -12.47 7.43 -33.00
CA ARG A 283 -13.77 8.00 -32.57
C ARG A 283 -15.01 7.22 -33.05
N SER A 284 -14.95 6.63 -34.24
CA SER A 284 -16.02 5.80 -34.83
C SER A 284 -15.83 4.29 -34.62
N ARG A 285 -14.79 3.87 -33.87
CA ARG A 285 -14.49 2.47 -33.59
C ARG A 285 -14.85 2.11 -32.15
N THR A 286 -15.34 0.90 -31.98
CA THR A 286 -15.31 0.19 -30.70
C THR A 286 -13.87 -0.21 -30.41
N ILE A 287 -13.38 0.16 -29.23
CA ILE A 287 -12.06 -0.21 -28.72
C ILE A 287 -12.22 -1.39 -27.77
N VAL A 288 -11.35 -2.38 -27.89
CA VAL A 288 -11.42 -3.64 -27.15
C VAL A 288 -10.10 -3.83 -26.41
N TYR A 289 -10.15 -3.77 -25.08
CA TYR A 289 -8.99 -4.12 -24.26
C TYR A 289 -8.86 -5.64 -24.19
N TYR A 290 -7.74 -6.21 -24.62
CA TYR A 290 -7.49 -7.64 -24.48
C TYR A 290 -6.46 -7.94 -23.40
N THR A 291 -6.65 -9.05 -22.71
CA THR A 291 -5.70 -9.64 -21.76
C THR A 291 -5.47 -11.10 -22.08
N ASP A 292 -4.38 -11.66 -21.59
CA ASP A 292 -4.11 -13.08 -21.61
C ASP A 292 -5.10 -13.84 -20.69
N ASP A 293 -5.36 -15.11 -20.99
CA ASP A 293 -6.34 -15.96 -20.29
C ASP A 293 -5.83 -16.53 -18.94
N ASP A 294 -4.75 -15.98 -18.41
CA ASP A 294 -4.30 -16.26 -17.03
C ASP A 294 -5.29 -15.66 -16.00
N PRO A 295 -5.79 -16.42 -15.01
CA PRO A 295 -6.78 -15.94 -14.05
C PRO A 295 -6.34 -14.74 -13.20
N ALA A 296 -5.08 -14.65 -12.77
CA ALA A 296 -4.59 -13.53 -11.98
C ALA A 296 -4.52 -12.24 -12.81
N THR A 297 -3.98 -12.35 -14.03
CA THR A 297 -3.86 -11.28 -15.03
C THR A 297 -5.23 -10.78 -15.50
N ARG A 298 -6.19 -11.68 -15.69
CA ARG A 298 -7.62 -11.38 -15.91
C ARG A 298 -8.24 -10.61 -14.75
N THR A 299 -7.96 -11.02 -13.51
CA THR A 299 -8.52 -10.37 -12.32
C THR A 299 -8.00 -8.93 -12.18
N ASN A 300 -6.69 -8.72 -12.35
CA ASN A 300 -6.12 -7.37 -12.39
C ASN A 300 -6.62 -6.54 -13.60
N THR A 301 -6.88 -7.16 -14.75
CA THR A 301 -7.50 -6.47 -15.90
C THR A 301 -8.93 -6.03 -15.59
N ALA A 302 -9.75 -6.89 -14.97
CA ALA A 302 -11.11 -6.54 -14.55
C ALA A 302 -11.08 -5.37 -13.56
N PHE A 303 -10.20 -5.44 -12.55
CA PHE A 303 -9.99 -4.35 -11.60
C PHE A 303 -9.58 -3.03 -12.30
N LEU A 304 -8.57 -3.05 -13.17
CA LEU A 304 -8.12 -1.84 -13.88
C LEU A 304 -9.22 -1.22 -14.76
N LEU A 305 -10.00 -2.06 -15.45
CA LEU A 305 -11.10 -1.61 -16.28
C LEU A 305 -12.23 -0.97 -15.45
N GLY A 306 -12.68 -1.62 -14.37
CA GLY A 306 -13.70 -1.04 -13.49
C GLY A 306 -13.22 0.18 -12.71
N ALA A 307 -11.97 0.22 -12.27
CA ALA A 307 -11.36 1.41 -11.69
C ALA A 307 -11.38 2.60 -12.67
N TYR A 308 -11.11 2.38 -13.96
CA TYR A 308 -11.26 3.40 -15.00
C TYR A 308 -12.72 3.85 -15.20
N LEU A 309 -13.70 2.95 -15.07
CA LEU A 309 -15.13 3.30 -15.14
C LEU A 309 -15.54 4.21 -13.97
N ILE A 310 -15.12 3.88 -12.74
CA ILE A 310 -15.37 4.67 -11.53
C ILE A 310 -14.69 6.04 -11.67
N LEU A 311 -13.37 6.04 -11.87
CA LEU A 311 -12.53 7.25 -11.81
C LEU A 311 -12.68 8.19 -13.00
N CYS A 312 -12.99 7.69 -14.21
CA CYS A 312 -13.03 8.50 -15.43
C CYS A 312 -14.42 8.60 -16.07
N HIS A 313 -15.40 7.80 -15.66
CA HIS A 313 -16.80 7.91 -16.12
C HIS A 313 -17.79 8.16 -14.98
N GLY A 314 -17.35 8.17 -13.72
CA GLY A 314 -18.20 8.49 -12.56
C GLY A 314 -19.25 7.42 -12.25
N MET A 315 -18.98 6.16 -12.64
CA MET A 315 -19.85 5.03 -12.32
C MET A 315 -19.68 4.58 -10.87
N SER A 316 -20.75 4.06 -10.27
CA SER A 316 -20.65 3.38 -8.96
C SER A 316 -19.89 2.05 -9.07
N ALA A 317 -19.39 1.56 -7.94
CA ALA A 317 -18.69 0.27 -7.86
C ALA A 317 -19.54 -0.90 -8.38
N LEU A 318 -20.85 -0.92 -8.09
CA LEU A 318 -21.76 -1.97 -8.54
C LEU A 318 -21.97 -1.94 -10.06
N GLU A 319 -22.15 -0.75 -10.65
CA GLU A 319 -22.29 -0.59 -12.10
C GLU A 319 -21.00 -1.00 -12.83
N ALA A 320 -19.83 -0.61 -12.29
CA ALA A 320 -18.54 -1.00 -12.83
C ALA A 320 -18.25 -2.50 -12.69
N TYR A 321 -18.80 -3.16 -11.67
CA TYR A 321 -18.67 -4.60 -11.46
C TYR A 321 -19.62 -5.45 -12.32
N ARG A 322 -20.80 -4.93 -12.68
CA ARG A 322 -21.86 -5.68 -13.38
C ARG A 322 -21.38 -6.50 -14.59
N PRO A 323 -20.55 -5.96 -15.53
CA PRO A 323 -20.07 -6.72 -16.69
C PRO A 323 -19.28 -7.98 -16.33
N PHE A 324 -18.61 -7.98 -15.17
CA PHE A 324 -17.83 -9.11 -14.67
C PHE A 324 -18.70 -10.04 -13.81
N ARG A 325 -19.60 -9.48 -12.99
CA ARG A 325 -20.54 -10.22 -12.13
C ARG A 325 -21.43 -11.19 -12.90
N CYS A 326 -21.80 -10.86 -14.14
CA CYS A 326 -22.67 -11.70 -14.99
C CYS A 326 -21.96 -12.93 -15.61
N LEU A 327 -20.62 -13.04 -15.51
CA LEU A 327 -19.86 -14.11 -16.16
C LEU A 327 -19.88 -15.42 -15.37
N ARG A 328 -20.22 -16.54 -16.04
CA ARG A 328 -20.29 -17.88 -15.42
C ARG A 328 -19.55 -18.95 -16.24
N PRO A 329 -18.75 -19.84 -15.60
CA PRO A 329 -18.23 -19.70 -14.23
C PRO A 329 -17.42 -18.40 -14.09
N SER A 330 -17.23 -17.90 -12.86
CA SER A 330 -16.48 -16.66 -12.66
C SER A 330 -15.07 -16.80 -13.25
N PRO A 331 -14.64 -15.89 -14.15
CA PRO A 331 -13.28 -15.87 -14.67
C PRO A 331 -12.32 -15.08 -13.77
N LEU A 332 -12.75 -14.69 -12.57
CA LEU A 332 -11.96 -13.88 -11.64
C LEU A 332 -11.62 -14.69 -10.39
N LEU A 333 -10.42 -14.45 -9.86
CA LEU A 333 -9.96 -14.95 -8.57
C LEU A 333 -10.29 -13.94 -7.46
N GLY A 334 -10.47 -14.42 -6.24
CA GLY A 334 -10.41 -13.57 -5.06
C GLY A 334 -8.96 -13.16 -4.75
N TYR A 335 -8.73 -11.89 -4.44
CA TYR A 335 -7.44 -11.38 -4.00
C TYR A 335 -7.10 -11.88 -2.59
N ARG A 336 -6.07 -12.71 -2.50
CA ARG A 336 -5.48 -13.18 -1.24
C ARG A 336 -4.53 -12.16 -0.61
N ASP A 337 -4.07 -12.46 0.60
CA ASP A 337 -3.06 -11.66 1.29
C ASP A 337 -1.62 -12.04 0.91
N ALA A 338 -0.68 -11.26 1.44
CA ALA A 338 0.76 -11.42 1.25
C ALA A 338 1.34 -12.60 2.06
N THR A 339 0.78 -13.81 1.90
CA THR A 339 1.26 -15.02 2.57
C THR A 339 1.27 -16.22 1.63
N PHE A 340 2.07 -17.25 1.96
CA PHE A 340 2.04 -18.55 1.30
C PHE A 340 1.02 -19.54 1.90
N VAL A 341 0.10 -19.08 2.77
CA VAL A 341 -0.92 -19.94 3.40
C VAL A 341 -1.90 -20.43 2.35
N ASP A 342 -1.89 -21.73 2.04
CA ASP A 342 -2.73 -22.31 0.99
C ASP A 342 -3.60 -23.47 1.52
N PRO A 343 -4.93 -23.48 1.26
CA PRO A 343 -5.71 -22.44 0.58
C PRO A 343 -5.76 -21.13 1.40
N PRO A 344 -6.01 -19.97 0.76
CA PRO A 344 -6.14 -18.70 1.46
C PRO A 344 -7.34 -18.73 2.41
N THR A 345 -7.16 -18.25 3.64
CA THR A 345 -8.21 -18.21 4.67
C THR A 345 -9.18 -17.04 4.52
N PHE A 346 -8.82 -16.05 3.72
CA PHE A 346 -9.61 -14.86 3.42
C PHE A 346 -9.28 -14.37 2.00
N THR A 347 -10.29 -13.90 1.28
CA THR A 347 -10.11 -13.26 -0.04
C THR A 347 -11.03 -12.05 -0.18
N LEU A 348 -10.55 -11.03 -0.91
CA LEU A 348 -11.36 -9.91 -1.38
C LEU A 348 -11.80 -10.14 -2.83
N ASP A 349 -13.06 -9.86 -3.14
CA ASP A 349 -13.52 -9.84 -4.53
C ASP A 349 -13.11 -8.52 -5.22
N VAL A 350 -13.15 -8.50 -6.55
CA VAL A 350 -12.92 -7.26 -7.34
C VAL A 350 -13.94 -6.18 -6.96
N LEU A 351 -15.16 -6.56 -6.52
CA LEU A 351 -16.15 -5.63 -6.00
C LEU A 351 -15.70 -4.94 -4.70
N ASP A 352 -15.07 -5.67 -3.76
CA ASP A 352 -14.53 -5.08 -2.52
C ASP A 352 -13.49 -3.98 -2.85
N CYS A 353 -12.67 -4.23 -3.88
CA CYS A 353 -11.70 -3.26 -4.39
C CYS A 353 -12.35 -2.04 -5.05
N PHE A 354 -13.49 -2.20 -5.73
CA PHE A 354 -14.24 -1.09 -6.28
C PHE A 354 -14.95 -0.26 -5.22
N LEU A 355 -15.58 -0.90 -4.23
CA LEU A 355 -16.22 -0.21 -3.10
C LEU A 355 -15.18 0.59 -2.30
N GLY A 356 -14.02 0.00 -1.98
CA GLY A 356 -12.95 0.72 -1.28
C GLY A 356 -12.38 1.90 -2.07
N LEU A 357 -12.22 1.76 -3.40
CA LEU A 357 -11.78 2.85 -4.28
C LEU A 357 -12.84 3.95 -4.41
N GLU A 358 -14.11 3.60 -4.64
CA GLU A 358 -15.21 4.54 -4.72
C GLU A 358 -15.36 5.32 -3.41
N LYS A 359 -15.33 4.63 -2.27
CA LYS A 359 -15.41 5.25 -0.95
C LYS A 359 -14.28 6.27 -0.73
N ALA A 360 -13.05 5.93 -1.12
CA ALA A 360 -11.90 6.84 -1.03
C ALA A 360 -12.05 8.10 -1.91
N VAL A 361 -12.67 7.99 -3.09
CA VAL A 361 -13.03 9.14 -3.93
C VAL A 361 -14.14 9.97 -3.25
N GLN A 362 -15.20 9.33 -2.75
CA GLN A 362 -16.32 9.99 -2.06
C GLN A 362 -15.88 10.79 -0.82
N VAL A 363 -14.91 10.30 -0.04
CA VAL A 363 -14.33 11.02 1.11
C VAL A 363 -13.17 11.97 0.74
N GLY A 364 -12.89 12.17 -0.55
CA GLY A 364 -11.91 13.12 -1.04
C GLY A 364 -10.44 12.75 -0.79
N TRP A 365 -10.12 11.45 -0.70
CA TRP A 365 -8.76 10.96 -0.48
C TRP A 365 -7.98 10.68 -1.77
N PHE A 366 -8.68 10.50 -2.89
CA PHE A 366 -8.09 10.19 -4.17
C PHE A 366 -8.81 10.90 -5.31
N ASP A 367 -8.03 11.59 -6.15
CA ASP A 367 -8.44 12.15 -7.43
C ASP A 367 -7.42 11.71 -8.48
N VAL A 368 -7.88 11.10 -9.57
CA VAL A 368 -7.01 10.54 -10.61
C VAL A 368 -6.34 11.61 -11.48
N GLY A 369 -6.88 12.83 -11.52
CA GLY A 369 -6.29 13.98 -12.19
C GLY A 369 -5.16 14.59 -11.39
N GLU A 370 -5.37 14.80 -10.09
CA GLU A 370 -4.42 15.46 -9.18
C GLU A 370 -3.35 14.52 -8.57
N PHE A 371 -3.52 13.20 -8.68
CA PHE A 371 -2.56 12.23 -8.13
C PHE A 371 -1.16 12.32 -8.76
N CYS A 372 -0.17 12.69 -7.94
CA CYS A 372 1.24 12.79 -8.31
C CYS A 372 1.90 11.39 -8.38
N LEU A 373 2.12 10.93 -9.61
CA LEU A 373 2.69 9.61 -9.89
C LEU A 373 4.16 9.52 -9.48
N GLU A 374 4.92 10.57 -9.74
CA GLU A 374 6.34 10.68 -9.45
C GLU A 374 6.61 10.69 -7.94
N GLU A 375 5.77 11.37 -7.15
CA GLU A 375 5.86 11.37 -5.69
C GLU A 375 5.55 9.98 -5.12
N TYR A 376 4.48 9.34 -5.60
CA TYR A 376 4.12 7.98 -5.15
C TYR A 376 5.24 6.98 -5.46
N GLU A 377 5.74 6.93 -6.69
CA GLU A 377 6.80 5.99 -7.09
C GLU A 377 8.15 6.31 -6.44
N HIS A 378 8.41 7.58 -6.10
CA HIS A 378 9.57 7.96 -5.28
C HIS A 378 9.48 7.33 -3.89
N TRP A 379 8.39 7.56 -3.15
CA TRP A 379 8.25 7.12 -1.75
C TRP A 379 8.00 5.62 -1.58
N ASP A 380 7.41 4.95 -2.57
CA ASP A 380 7.32 3.48 -2.66
C ASP A 380 8.71 2.81 -2.62
N HIS A 381 9.76 3.49 -3.08
CA HIS A 381 11.08 2.88 -3.26
C HIS A 381 11.82 2.66 -1.91
N PRO A 382 12.44 1.47 -1.68
CA PRO A 382 13.16 1.18 -0.44
C PRO A 382 14.30 2.14 -0.09
N LEU A 383 15.00 2.69 -1.10
CA LEU A 383 16.06 3.72 -0.89
C LEU A 383 15.52 5.12 -0.57
N ASN A 384 14.20 5.32 -0.55
CA ASN A 384 13.56 6.59 -0.27
C ASN A 384 12.63 6.52 0.97
N GLY A 385 12.54 5.36 1.63
CA GLY A 385 11.83 5.19 2.89
C GLY A 385 10.62 4.24 2.88
N ASP A 386 10.28 3.61 1.75
CA ASP A 386 9.19 2.61 1.65
C ASP A 386 7.93 3.03 2.43
N LEU A 387 7.34 4.15 1.99
CA LEU A 387 6.21 4.80 2.65
C LEU A 387 5.12 5.17 1.66
N HIS A 388 3.87 5.16 2.14
CA HIS A 388 2.70 5.58 1.37
C HIS A 388 1.77 6.43 2.23
N ARG A 389 1.22 7.50 1.65
CA ARG A 389 0.05 8.19 2.22
C ARG A 389 -1.18 7.30 2.00
N LEU A 390 -1.83 6.91 3.08
CA LEU A 390 -2.98 6.00 3.09
C LEU A 390 -4.32 6.75 3.19
N SER A 391 -4.25 7.95 3.77
CA SER A 391 -5.31 8.96 3.78
C SER A 391 -4.69 10.34 4.07
N PRO A 392 -5.45 11.46 4.03
CA PRO A 392 -4.95 12.74 4.51
C PRO A 392 -4.41 12.68 5.96
N LYS A 393 -4.93 11.77 6.79
CA LYS A 393 -4.55 11.59 8.20
C LYS A 393 -3.33 10.69 8.39
N PHE A 394 -3.08 9.71 7.51
CA PHE A 394 -2.12 8.63 7.77
C PHE A 394 -1.04 8.44 6.70
N ILE A 395 0.17 8.17 7.18
CA ILE A 395 1.27 7.59 6.40
C ILE A 395 1.61 6.22 7.00
N GLY A 396 1.63 5.18 6.16
CA GLY A 396 2.15 3.85 6.52
C GLY A 396 3.54 3.65 5.94
N PHE A 397 4.52 3.31 6.77
CA PHE A 397 5.93 3.24 6.36
C PHE A 397 6.69 2.06 6.98
N LYS A 398 7.82 1.67 6.36
CA LYS A 398 8.72 0.63 6.86
C LYS A 398 9.45 1.08 8.13
N GLY A 399 9.56 0.17 9.11
CA GLY A 399 10.23 0.45 10.37
C GLY A 399 11.68 0.92 10.19
N PRO A 400 12.10 2.04 10.80
CA PRO A 400 13.49 2.46 10.83
C PRO A 400 14.39 1.41 11.51
N SER A 401 15.68 1.45 11.18
CA SER A 401 16.75 0.79 11.95
C SER A 401 17.60 1.86 12.64
N GLU A 402 18.10 1.59 13.85
CA GLU A 402 19.00 2.53 14.56
C GLU A 402 20.20 2.97 13.68
N GLU A 403 20.82 2.01 12.99
CA GLU A 403 21.91 2.24 12.03
C GLU A 403 21.55 1.71 10.64
N LYS A 404 22.14 2.31 9.60
CA LYS A 404 21.99 1.84 8.21
C LYS A 404 22.47 0.41 8.07
N THR A 405 21.54 -0.51 7.84
CA THR A 405 21.80 -1.93 7.68
C THR A 405 21.54 -2.32 6.22
N GLU A 406 22.48 -3.03 5.60
CA GLU A 406 22.30 -3.52 4.22
C GLU A 406 21.24 -4.65 4.21
N ILE A 407 20.21 -4.47 3.39
CA ILE A 407 19.12 -5.44 3.20
C ILE A 407 19.49 -6.44 2.11
N THR A 408 20.08 -5.93 1.03
CA THR A 408 20.56 -6.64 -0.15
C THR A 408 21.61 -5.73 -0.83
N PRO A 409 22.54 -6.23 -1.66
CA PRO A 409 23.68 -5.45 -2.14
C PRO A 409 23.30 -4.07 -2.72
N GLY A 410 23.77 -3.00 -2.06
CA GLY A 410 23.50 -1.61 -2.44
C GLY A 410 22.22 -0.99 -1.87
N PHE A 411 21.42 -1.72 -1.08
CA PHE A 411 20.18 -1.21 -0.46
C PHE A 411 20.24 -1.27 1.05
N TYR A 412 19.94 -0.13 1.68
CA TYR A 412 20.07 0.07 3.11
C TYR A 412 18.72 0.41 3.73
N THR A 413 18.54 0.02 5.00
CA THR A 413 17.43 0.51 5.82
C THR A 413 17.55 2.01 6.09
N PHE A 414 16.41 2.67 6.24
CA PHE A 414 16.35 4.06 6.68
C PHE A 414 16.58 4.16 8.19
N THR A 415 17.33 5.18 8.59
CA THR A 415 17.48 5.58 9.99
C THR A 415 16.40 6.59 10.40
N PRO A 416 16.07 6.71 11.71
CA PRO A 416 15.15 7.74 12.20
C PRO A 416 15.49 9.15 11.70
N GLY A 417 16.79 9.50 11.68
CA GLY A 417 17.27 10.81 11.24
C GLY A 417 16.98 11.14 9.77
N GLU A 418 16.88 10.14 8.90
CA GLU A 418 16.53 10.35 7.49
C GLU A 418 15.05 10.65 7.30
N TYR A 419 14.18 10.00 8.08
CA TYR A 419 12.75 10.31 8.09
C TYR A 419 12.43 11.70 8.67
N VAL A 420 13.27 12.27 9.54
CA VAL A 420 12.99 13.55 10.22
C VAL A 420 12.63 14.68 9.26
N GLN A 421 13.36 14.84 8.15
CA GLN A 421 13.06 15.91 7.19
C GLN A 421 11.83 15.57 6.34
N VAL A 422 11.76 14.33 5.85
CA VAL A 422 10.61 13.80 5.10
C VAL A 422 9.30 14.01 5.84
N PHE A 423 9.27 13.70 7.14
CA PHE A 423 8.10 13.84 7.99
C PHE A 423 7.72 15.29 8.29
N LYS A 424 8.70 16.21 8.35
CA LYS A 424 8.43 17.65 8.43
C LYS A 424 7.77 18.16 7.14
N ASP A 425 8.33 17.78 5.99
CA ASP A 425 7.81 18.19 4.67
C ASP A 425 6.40 17.61 4.42
N MET A 426 6.11 16.42 4.96
CA MET A 426 4.79 15.77 4.89
C MET A 426 3.78 16.20 5.97
N ASN A 427 4.13 17.17 6.82
CA ASN A 427 3.31 17.68 7.94
C ASN A 427 2.89 16.62 8.97
N VAL A 428 3.79 15.68 9.28
CA VAL A 428 3.64 14.72 10.37
C VAL A 428 3.79 15.43 11.72
N THR A 429 2.85 15.21 12.64
CA THR A 429 2.95 15.69 14.04
C THR A 429 3.23 14.56 15.02
N ALA A 430 2.81 13.34 14.70
CA ALA A 430 2.96 12.18 15.56
C ALA A 430 3.45 10.93 14.82
N ILE A 431 4.20 10.11 15.53
CA ILE A 431 4.70 8.81 15.07
C ILE A 431 4.21 7.74 16.04
N VAL A 432 3.67 6.66 15.50
CA VAL A 432 3.21 5.49 16.25
C VAL A 432 4.02 4.27 15.83
N ARG A 433 4.75 3.69 16.79
CA ARG A 433 5.51 2.45 16.64
C ARG A 433 4.70 1.28 17.20
N LEU A 434 4.49 0.26 16.36
CA LEU A 434 3.71 -0.94 16.69
C LEU A 434 4.58 -2.20 16.89
N ASN A 435 5.89 -2.04 16.73
CA ASN A 435 6.87 -3.11 16.88
C ASN A 435 7.84 -2.80 18.03
N GLU A 436 8.83 -3.67 18.17
CA GLU A 436 9.68 -3.87 19.33
C GLU A 436 10.46 -2.57 19.65
N PRO A 437 10.35 -2.00 20.87
CA PRO A 437 10.93 -0.70 21.22
C PRO A 437 12.45 -0.57 21.02
N GLU A 438 13.17 -1.69 21.03
CA GLU A 438 14.61 -1.80 20.87
C GLU A 438 15.08 -1.62 19.42
N THR A 439 14.17 -1.53 18.44
CA THR A 439 14.54 -1.39 17.02
C THR A 439 15.25 -0.08 16.67
N TYR A 440 15.00 0.99 17.44
CA TYR A 440 15.73 2.26 17.40
C TYR A 440 15.38 3.15 18.61
N ASP A 441 16.20 4.13 18.93
CA ASP A 441 15.92 5.13 19.97
C ASP A 441 14.90 6.17 19.48
N LYS A 442 13.70 6.17 20.06
CA LYS A 442 12.66 7.16 19.75
C LYS A 442 13.07 8.60 20.03
N THR A 443 14.08 8.84 20.88
CA THR A 443 14.50 10.22 21.17
C THR A 443 15.04 10.95 19.93
N HIS A 444 15.45 10.24 18.87
CA HIS A 444 15.75 10.83 17.55
C HIS A 444 14.58 11.65 17.00
N PHE A 445 13.35 11.15 17.14
CA PHE A 445 12.13 11.86 16.70
C PHE A 445 11.60 12.84 17.74
N GLU A 446 11.63 12.50 19.04
CA GLU A 446 11.18 13.41 20.10
C GLU A 446 12.01 14.70 20.12
N LYS A 447 13.35 14.60 19.99
CA LYS A 447 14.26 15.76 19.86
C LYS A 447 14.03 16.56 18.57
N ALA A 448 13.51 15.93 17.52
CA ALA A 448 13.19 16.59 16.26
C ALA A 448 11.84 17.35 16.29
N GLY A 449 11.04 17.15 17.34
CA GLY A 449 9.78 17.86 17.59
C GLY A 449 8.50 17.04 17.36
N PHE A 450 8.60 15.72 17.13
CA PHE A 450 7.43 14.86 16.93
C PHE A 450 6.89 14.30 18.25
N ASN A 451 5.57 14.16 18.36
CA ASN A 451 4.95 13.34 19.40
C ASN A 451 5.21 11.86 19.07
N PHE A 452 5.68 11.07 20.04
CA PHE A 452 6.02 9.67 19.80
C PHE A 452 5.23 8.73 20.72
N TYR A 453 4.69 7.65 20.14
CA TYR A 453 3.86 6.67 20.84
C TYR A 453 4.32 5.24 20.54
N ASP A 454 4.65 4.49 21.59
CA ASP A 454 4.87 3.04 21.51
C ASP A 454 3.55 2.32 21.83
N LEU A 455 3.04 1.52 20.88
CA LEU A 455 1.85 0.67 21.00
C LEU A 455 2.18 -0.73 20.47
N GLU A 456 3.18 -1.36 21.07
CA GLU A 456 3.69 -2.67 20.67
C GLU A 456 2.62 -3.79 20.77
N PHE A 457 2.58 -4.64 19.76
CA PHE A 457 1.95 -5.96 19.83
C PHE A 457 2.62 -6.95 18.87
N GLU A 458 2.48 -8.25 19.15
CA GLU A 458 3.15 -9.37 18.48
C GLU A 458 2.90 -9.39 16.95
N ASP A 459 3.92 -9.76 16.16
CA ASP A 459 3.80 -9.65 14.70
C ASP A 459 2.82 -10.67 14.09
N CYS A 460 2.12 -10.26 13.03
CA CYS A 460 1.04 -11.04 12.39
C CYS A 460 -0.05 -11.56 13.35
N THR A 461 -0.22 -10.93 14.52
CA THR A 461 -1.36 -11.13 15.43
C THR A 461 -2.38 -9.99 15.36
N ALA A 462 -3.52 -10.15 16.03
CA ALA A 462 -4.51 -9.10 16.21
C ALA A 462 -4.19 -8.20 17.42
N PRO A 463 -4.44 -6.88 17.36
CA PRO A 463 -4.23 -5.97 18.48
C PRO A 463 -5.25 -6.20 19.59
N SER A 464 -4.85 -5.94 20.83
CA SER A 464 -5.77 -6.01 21.98
C SER A 464 -6.75 -4.83 22.03
N ALA A 465 -7.87 -5.00 22.72
CA ALA A 465 -8.82 -3.92 23.02
C ALA A 465 -8.19 -2.70 23.73
N HIS A 466 -7.04 -2.85 24.38
CA HIS A 466 -6.30 -1.72 24.95
C HIS A 466 -5.54 -0.94 23.88
N VAL A 467 -4.78 -1.65 23.03
CA VAL A 467 -4.00 -1.06 21.92
C VAL A 467 -4.92 -0.34 20.93
N VAL A 468 -6.05 -0.95 20.57
CA VAL A 468 -7.05 -0.33 19.68
C VAL A 468 -7.58 0.98 20.24
N ARG A 469 -7.97 1.00 21.52
CA ARG A 469 -8.49 2.22 22.16
C ARG A 469 -7.44 3.32 22.21
N GLN A 470 -6.22 3.01 22.66
CA GLN A 470 -5.11 3.96 22.70
C GLN A 470 -4.77 4.52 21.32
N PHE A 471 -4.75 3.69 20.28
CA PHE A 471 -4.50 4.12 18.91
C PHE A 471 -5.55 5.12 18.44
N LEU A 472 -6.84 4.81 18.64
CA LEU A 472 -7.94 5.70 18.26
C LEU A 472 -7.91 7.02 19.05
N ASP A 473 -7.66 6.97 20.36
CA ASP A 473 -7.50 8.18 21.21
C ASP A 473 -6.34 9.08 20.76
N ILE A 474 -5.20 8.48 20.37
CA ILE A 474 -4.05 9.21 19.82
C ILE A 474 -4.42 9.86 18.49
N CYS A 475 -5.12 9.15 17.61
CA CYS A 475 -5.52 9.67 16.30
C CYS A 475 -6.53 10.82 16.42
N ASP A 476 -7.51 10.70 17.33
CA ASP A 476 -8.52 11.73 17.64
C ASP A 476 -7.92 12.98 18.29
N LYS A 477 -6.87 12.81 19.10
CA LYS A 477 -6.15 13.91 19.75
C LYS A 477 -5.23 14.68 18.78
N GLU A 478 -4.52 13.96 17.91
CA GLU A 478 -3.54 14.56 17.01
C GLU A 478 -4.22 15.33 15.87
N ARG A 479 -3.73 16.54 15.58
CA ARG A 479 -4.31 17.38 14.50
C ARG A 479 -3.60 17.23 13.15
N GLY A 480 -2.32 16.86 13.16
CA GLY A 480 -1.55 16.64 11.94
C GLY A 480 -1.62 15.20 11.44
N VAL A 481 -0.75 14.92 10.47
CA VAL A 481 -0.56 13.58 9.92
C VAL A 481 0.08 12.69 10.98
N VAL A 482 -0.40 11.45 11.09
CA VAL A 482 0.15 10.42 11.97
C VAL A 482 0.89 9.41 11.09
N ALA A 483 2.20 9.28 11.30
CA ALA A 483 3.01 8.26 10.65
C ALA A 483 3.00 6.98 11.50
N VAL A 484 2.58 5.85 10.93
CA VAL A 484 2.41 4.59 11.66
C VAL A 484 3.28 3.51 11.03
N HIS A 485 4.07 2.81 11.85
CA HIS A 485 4.89 1.70 11.38
C HIS A 485 4.87 0.50 12.33
N CYS A 486 5.19 -0.66 11.77
CA CYS A 486 5.71 -1.81 12.50
C CYS A 486 7.08 -2.14 11.91
N LYS A 487 7.45 -3.42 11.80
CA LYS A 487 8.61 -3.85 11.01
C LYS A 487 8.44 -3.54 9.51
N ALA A 488 7.31 -3.97 8.93
CA ALA A 488 7.02 -3.90 7.49
C ALA A 488 6.21 -2.65 7.07
N GLY A 489 5.45 -2.05 7.99
CA GLY A 489 4.43 -1.07 7.65
C GLY A 489 3.22 -1.66 6.91
N LEU A 490 2.95 -2.96 7.05
CA LEU A 490 1.92 -3.69 6.29
C LEU A 490 0.81 -4.25 7.19
N GLY A 491 1.07 -5.35 7.91
CA GLY A 491 0.05 -6.04 8.72
C GLY A 491 -0.45 -5.22 9.92
N ARG A 492 0.36 -5.13 10.99
CA ARG A 492 0.04 -4.39 12.22
C ARG A 492 -0.41 -2.95 11.94
N THR A 493 0.33 -2.25 11.07
CA THR A 493 0.03 -0.88 10.60
C THR A 493 -1.32 -0.76 9.89
N GLY A 494 -1.56 -1.61 8.87
CA GLY A 494 -2.82 -1.59 8.13
C GLY A 494 -4.01 -1.91 9.01
N THR A 495 -3.87 -2.83 9.97
CA THR A 495 -4.94 -3.26 10.87
C THR A 495 -5.47 -2.10 11.72
N LEU A 496 -4.58 -1.34 12.37
CA LEU A 496 -5.00 -0.21 13.21
C LEU A 496 -5.54 0.96 12.38
N ILE A 497 -4.96 1.24 11.21
CA ILE A 497 -5.48 2.27 10.30
C ILE A 497 -6.86 1.88 9.76
N ALA A 498 -7.08 0.62 9.40
CA ALA A 498 -8.39 0.11 8.95
C ALA A 498 -9.47 0.34 10.01
N LEU A 499 -9.21 0.04 11.28
CA LEU A 499 -10.16 0.31 12.37
C LEU A 499 -10.54 1.79 12.49
N HIS A 500 -9.59 2.71 12.25
CA HIS A 500 -9.90 4.14 12.19
C HIS A 500 -10.73 4.48 10.95
N MET A 501 -10.42 3.92 9.78
CA MET A 501 -11.21 4.13 8.55
C MET A 501 -12.66 3.65 8.72
N MET A 502 -12.85 2.50 9.35
CA MET A 502 -14.16 1.96 9.69
C MET A 502 -14.90 2.90 10.65
N LYS A 503 -14.28 3.29 11.78
CA LYS A 503 -14.89 4.19 12.78
C LYS A 503 -15.27 5.57 12.22
N HIS A 504 -14.36 6.21 11.50
CA HIS A 504 -14.46 7.65 11.20
C HIS A 504 -14.90 7.98 9.77
N GLN A 505 -14.82 7.02 8.85
CA GLN A 505 -15.23 7.18 7.45
C GLN A 505 -16.26 6.13 7.01
N GLY A 506 -16.64 5.19 7.88
CA GLY A 506 -17.67 4.20 7.60
C GLY A 506 -17.30 3.27 6.44
N PHE A 507 -16.02 2.96 6.26
CA PHE A 507 -15.59 1.85 5.39
C PHE A 507 -16.02 0.52 6.04
N SER A 508 -16.46 -0.46 5.25
CA SER A 508 -16.48 -1.86 5.72
C SER A 508 -15.07 -2.39 5.95
N ALA A 509 -14.91 -3.50 6.67
CA ALA A 509 -13.61 -4.16 6.84
C ALA A 509 -12.99 -4.52 5.48
N ARG A 510 -13.81 -5.02 4.55
CA ARG A 510 -13.41 -5.38 3.19
C ARG A 510 -12.96 -4.18 2.36
N GLU A 511 -13.76 -3.11 2.34
CA GLU A 511 -13.40 -1.85 1.70
C GLU A 511 -12.09 -1.29 2.25
N ALA A 512 -11.91 -1.33 3.58
CA ALA A 512 -10.72 -0.80 4.23
C ALA A 512 -9.45 -1.59 3.88
N ILE A 513 -9.50 -2.92 3.93
CA ILE A 513 -8.38 -3.78 3.50
C ILE A 513 -8.07 -3.54 2.02
N ALA A 514 -9.10 -3.45 1.18
CA ALA A 514 -8.94 -3.27 -0.26
C ALA A 514 -8.29 -1.91 -0.59
N TRP A 515 -8.79 -0.81 -0.02
CA TRP A 515 -8.20 0.52 -0.19
C TRP A 515 -6.74 0.56 0.28
N LEU A 516 -6.45 -0.02 1.44
CA LEU A 516 -5.09 -0.10 1.97
C LEU A 516 -4.15 -0.88 1.04
N ARG A 517 -4.60 -1.97 0.42
CA ARG A 517 -3.81 -2.74 -0.56
C ARG A 517 -3.61 -2.01 -1.89
N ILE A 518 -4.59 -1.24 -2.35
CA ILE A 518 -4.47 -0.37 -3.53
C ILE A 518 -3.45 0.76 -3.28
N CYS A 519 -3.41 1.32 -2.06
CA CYS A 519 -2.42 2.33 -1.69
C CYS A 519 -1.02 1.75 -1.44
N ARG A 520 -0.95 0.69 -0.63
CA ARG A 520 0.27 0.03 -0.16
C ARG A 520 0.03 -1.50 -0.21
N PRO A 521 0.41 -2.16 -1.31
CA PRO A 521 0.23 -3.60 -1.49
C PRO A 521 0.72 -4.43 -0.30
N GLY A 522 0.03 -5.54 -0.01
CA GLY A 522 0.34 -6.43 1.12
C GLY A 522 -0.15 -5.97 2.50
N SER A 523 -0.83 -4.83 2.60
CA SER A 523 -1.41 -4.37 3.88
C SER A 523 -2.49 -5.32 4.42
N VAL A 524 -2.54 -5.46 5.75
CA VAL A 524 -3.36 -6.40 6.55
C VAL A 524 -3.11 -7.87 6.21
N ILE A 525 -2.54 -8.64 7.15
CA ILE A 525 -1.94 -9.95 6.89
C ILE A 525 -2.52 -11.03 7.82
N GLY A 526 -2.83 -12.20 7.25
CA GLY A 526 -3.22 -13.40 7.97
C GLY A 526 -4.48 -13.20 8.82
N PRO A 527 -4.47 -13.61 10.10
CA PRO A 527 -5.62 -13.48 11.01
C PRO A 527 -6.18 -12.06 11.18
N GLN A 528 -5.39 -11.03 10.86
CA GLN A 528 -5.80 -9.62 10.97
C GLN A 528 -6.98 -9.27 10.05
N GLN A 529 -7.16 -10.00 8.95
CA GLN A 529 -8.28 -9.79 8.02
C GLN A 529 -9.61 -10.18 8.65
N GLN A 530 -9.67 -11.40 9.23
CA GLN A 530 -10.87 -11.88 9.91
C GLN A 530 -11.18 -11.03 11.15
N PHE A 531 -10.15 -10.64 11.89
CA PHE A 531 -10.29 -9.73 13.03
C PHE A 531 -11.01 -8.40 12.69
N LEU A 532 -10.76 -7.82 11.51
CA LEU A 532 -11.46 -6.61 11.07
C LEU A 532 -12.93 -6.90 10.74
N GLU A 533 -13.23 -7.99 10.03
CA GLU A 533 -14.63 -8.42 9.80
C GLU A 533 -15.36 -8.73 11.12
N ASP A 534 -14.69 -9.33 12.09
CA ASP A 534 -15.29 -9.67 13.39
C ASP A 534 -15.57 -8.38 14.20
N CYS A 535 -14.67 -7.38 14.13
CA CYS A 535 -14.91 -6.05 14.68
C CYS A 535 -16.06 -5.30 13.96
N GLU A 536 -16.36 -5.62 12.70
CA GLU A 536 -17.49 -5.07 11.95
C GLU A 536 -18.82 -5.77 12.28
N LYS A 537 -18.79 -7.09 12.52
CA LYS A 537 -19.99 -7.88 12.88
C LYS A 537 -20.41 -7.65 14.33
N HIS A 538 -19.45 -7.49 15.24
CA HIS A 538 -19.69 -7.29 16.67
C HIS A 538 -19.79 -5.81 17.06
N VAL A 539 -20.46 -5.02 16.21
CA VAL A 539 -20.65 -3.56 16.34
C VAL A 539 -21.64 -3.19 17.45
N GLU A 540 -21.29 -3.53 18.68
CA GLU A 540 -21.45 -2.59 19.78
C GLU A 540 -20.18 -1.72 19.79
N TRP A 541 -20.27 -0.48 19.30
CA TRP A 541 -19.26 0.53 19.67
C TRP A 541 -19.60 0.97 21.10
N ASP A 542 -18.73 0.69 22.07
CA ASP A 542 -18.86 1.19 23.45
C ASP A 542 -18.54 2.70 23.46
N GLY A 543 -19.52 3.49 23.01
CA GLY A 543 -19.35 4.88 22.63
C GLY A 543 -18.41 5.04 21.43
N ASN A 544 -17.12 5.27 21.71
CA ASN A 544 -16.11 5.68 20.73
C ASN A 544 -15.19 4.54 20.25
N PHE A 545 -15.40 3.31 20.70
CA PHE A 545 -14.45 2.21 20.49
C PHE A 545 -15.14 0.90 20.11
N PRO A 546 -14.56 0.09 19.21
CA PRO A 546 -15.17 -1.17 18.83
C PRO A 546 -15.06 -2.16 20.00
N VAL A 547 -16.10 -2.97 20.22
CA VAL A 547 -15.97 -4.20 21.03
C VAL A 547 -15.06 -5.17 20.27
N VAL A 548 -13.77 -5.06 20.57
CA VAL A 548 -12.75 -5.97 20.07
C VAL A 548 -13.05 -7.38 20.62
N PRO A 549 -13.19 -8.40 19.75
CA PRO A 549 -13.38 -9.78 20.19
C PRO A 549 -12.31 -10.17 21.20
N VAL A 550 -12.74 -10.60 22.39
CA VAL A 550 -11.78 -10.89 23.48
C VAL A 550 -10.96 -12.12 23.09
N ALA A 551 -9.65 -11.92 22.87
CA ALA A 551 -8.71 -12.99 22.51
C ALA A 551 -8.58 -14.10 23.58
N ASP A 552 -9.22 -13.94 24.74
CA ASP A 552 -9.27 -14.88 25.86
C ASP A 552 -10.37 -15.95 25.72
N ALA A 553 -11.12 -15.99 24.61
CA ALA A 553 -12.05 -17.08 24.31
C ALA A 553 -11.37 -18.39 23.84
N MET A 554 -10.05 -18.41 23.60
CA MET A 554 -9.30 -19.64 23.32
C MET A 554 -8.90 -20.35 24.62
N ALA A 555 -9.76 -21.27 25.07
CA ALA A 555 -9.65 -22.01 26.33
C ALA A 555 -8.53 -23.09 26.39
N ASP A 556 -7.46 -22.96 25.59
CA ASP A 556 -6.32 -23.88 25.60
C ASP A 556 -4.98 -23.14 25.38
N PRO A 557 -4.04 -23.18 26.34
CA PRO A 557 -2.68 -22.66 26.18
C PRO A 557 -1.90 -23.28 24.99
N ALA A 558 -2.17 -24.54 24.62
CA ALA A 558 -1.48 -25.17 23.49
C ALA A 558 -1.98 -24.62 22.14
N ALA A 559 -3.29 -24.42 21.97
CA ALA A 559 -3.86 -23.70 20.83
C ALA A 559 -3.30 -22.27 20.70
N LYS A 560 -3.20 -21.52 21.81
CA LYS A 560 -2.60 -20.18 21.82
C LYS A 560 -1.12 -20.19 21.40
N LEU A 561 -0.34 -21.16 21.86
CA LEU A 561 1.06 -21.34 21.44
C LEU A 561 1.18 -21.75 19.96
N ALA A 562 0.26 -22.57 19.45
CA ALA A 562 0.23 -22.94 18.04
C ALA A 562 -0.09 -21.74 17.13
N ALA A 563 -1.07 -20.92 17.50
CA ALA A 563 -1.40 -19.68 16.79
C ALA A 563 -0.23 -18.70 16.76
N LEU A 564 0.48 -18.51 17.88
CA LEU A 564 1.68 -17.66 17.95
C LEU A 564 2.81 -18.17 17.04
N ARG A 565 3.06 -19.48 17.02
CA ARG A 565 4.06 -20.09 16.12
C ARG A 565 3.70 -19.89 14.65
N PHE A 566 2.42 -20.01 14.30
CA PHE A 566 1.92 -19.76 12.95
C PHE A 566 2.07 -18.28 12.54
N SER A 567 1.73 -17.34 13.42
CA SER A 567 1.95 -15.90 13.20
C SER A 567 3.44 -15.57 13.00
N HIS A 568 4.34 -16.16 13.81
CA HIS A 568 5.79 -15.96 13.67
C HIS A 568 6.33 -16.52 12.34
N GLU A 569 5.83 -17.67 11.89
CA GLU A 569 6.19 -18.26 10.59
C GLU A 569 5.77 -17.33 9.43
N ILE A 570 4.53 -16.82 9.45
CA ILE A 570 4.07 -15.82 8.47
C ILE A 570 4.94 -14.56 8.50
N ALA A 571 5.23 -14.01 9.69
CA ALA A 571 6.04 -12.81 9.84
C ALA A 571 7.47 -12.99 9.29
N SER A 572 8.04 -14.19 9.43
CA SER A 572 9.34 -14.57 8.86
C SER A 572 9.31 -14.57 7.33
N GLN A 573 8.30 -15.24 6.74
CA GLN A 573 8.12 -15.33 5.28
C GLN A 573 7.91 -13.95 4.64
N VAL A 574 7.04 -13.12 5.21
CA VAL A 574 6.79 -11.75 4.75
C VAL A 574 8.06 -10.90 4.83
N ALA A 575 8.82 -10.99 5.93
CA ALA A 575 10.04 -10.22 6.09
C ALA A 575 11.13 -10.61 5.08
N LEU A 576 11.23 -11.90 4.72
CA LEU A 576 12.14 -12.37 3.66
C LEU A 576 11.71 -11.82 2.29
N ALA A 577 10.43 -12.01 1.94
CA ALA A 577 9.84 -11.51 0.69
C ALA A 577 10.03 -10.00 0.48
N MET A 578 9.86 -9.18 1.53
CA MET A 578 10.12 -7.74 1.46
C MET A 578 11.56 -7.40 1.08
N ASN A 579 12.52 -8.17 1.60
CA ASN A 579 13.93 -7.93 1.34
C ASN A 579 14.32 -8.36 -0.09
N GLU A 580 13.76 -9.49 -0.56
CA GLU A 580 13.91 -9.97 -1.95
C GLU A 580 13.27 -9.02 -2.97
N ARG A 581 12.07 -8.48 -2.68
CA ARG A 581 11.42 -7.47 -3.54
C ARG A 581 12.25 -6.19 -3.65
N GLY A 582 12.91 -5.78 -2.57
CA GLY A 582 13.89 -4.70 -2.60
C GLY A 582 15.05 -4.98 -3.57
N ALA A 583 15.52 -6.23 -3.62
CA ALA A 583 16.55 -6.66 -4.57
C ALA A 583 16.04 -6.69 -6.02
N MET A 584 14.82 -7.17 -6.28
CA MET A 584 14.28 -7.23 -7.64
C MET A 584 14.07 -5.84 -8.27
N ARG A 585 13.71 -4.83 -7.46
CA ARG A 585 13.63 -3.43 -7.93
C ARG A 585 15.00 -2.90 -8.41
N SER A 586 16.11 -3.42 -7.88
CA SER A 586 17.47 -3.00 -8.28
C SER A 586 17.90 -3.42 -9.69
N PHE A 587 17.33 -4.50 -10.23
CA PHE A 587 17.68 -5.01 -11.56
C PHE A 587 16.85 -4.38 -12.69
N ASN A 588 15.75 -3.71 -12.34
CA ASN A 588 14.77 -3.15 -13.29
C ASN A 588 14.79 -1.61 -13.35
N ALA A 589 15.61 -0.96 -12.52
CA ALA A 589 15.83 0.50 -12.49
C ALA A 589 17.22 0.84 -13.05
#